data_AF-A0A8X6PZ46-F1
#
_entry.id   AF-A0A8X6PZ46-F1
#
_cell.length_a   1.000
_cell.length_b   1.000
_cell.length_c   1.000
_cell.angle_alpha   90.00
_cell.angle_beta   90.00
_cell.angle_gamma   90.00
#
_symmetry.space_group_name_H-M   'P 1'
#
loop_
_entity.id
_entity.type
_entity.pdbx_description
1 polymer ?
#
loop_
_entity_poly.entity_id
_entity_poly.type
_entity_poly.pdbx_seq_one_letter_code
_entity_poly.pdbx_strand_id
1 'polypeptide(L)'
;MSICQKFDNTPYQNAQTARRNMIEHTDLVPVSCVYLFQLFPFSIAFDRTMTIREVGEKSRELFGGEEMVGLPVETFFLMHRPRVAFTWDNIYILQKVVVELECLNSHFTKHTICDRRNSASTRNLLLKGQMRLIEEWDAIIYLCVPL
;
A
#
# COMPACT_ATOMS: atom_id res chain seq x y z
N MET A 1 29.01 40.12 21.94
CA MET A 1 29.34 38.67 22.00
C MET A 1 28.02 37.92 22.08
N SER A 2 27.61 37.28 20.99
CA SER A 2 26.28 36.67 20.85
C SER A 2 26.26 35.27 21.47
N ILE A 3 25.38 35.05 22.45
CA ILE A 3 25.17 33.75 23.11
C ILE A 3 24.17 32.96 22.27
N CYS A 4 24.66 31.99 21.49
CA CYS A 4 23.81 31.05 20.80
C CYS A 4 23.44 29.93 21.80
N GLN A 5 22.21 29.94 22.32
CA GLN A 5 21.68 28.81 23.09
C GLN A 5 21.69 27.57 22.19
N LYS A 6 22.49 26.56 22.56
CA LYS A 6 22.44 25.25 21.91
C LYS A 6 21.15 24.57 22.33
N PHE A 7 20.30 24.27 21.36
CA PHE A 7 19.07 23.52 21.58
C PHE A 7 19.40 22.09 21.99
N ASP A 8 18.99 21.67 23.19
CA ASP A 8 19.23 20.34 23.72
C ASP A 8 18.11 19.37 23.30
N ASN A 9 18.45 18.44 22.39
CA ASN A 9 17.54 17.41 21.87
C ASN A 9 17.65 16.07 22.60
N THR A 10 18.48 15.96 23.64
CA THR A 10 18.73 14.71 24.38
C THR A 10 17.43 14.08 24.93
N PRO A 11 16.46 14.83 25.50
CA PRO A 11 15.21 14.24 25.99
C PRO A 11 14.36 13.62 24.88
N TYR A 12 14.31 14.25 23.71
CA TYR A 12 13.58 13.74 22.54
C TYR A 12 14.21 12.44 22.01
N GLN A 13 15.54 12.40 21.88
CA GLN A 13 16.28 11.23 21.44
C GLN A 13 16.11 10.05 22.41
N ASN A 14 16.14 10.32 23.71
CA ASN A 14 15.90 9.29 24.74
C ASN A 14 14.48 8.72 24.66
N ALA A 15 13.47 9.59 24.47
CA ALA A 15 12.08 9.15 24.31
C ALA A 15 11.87 8.31 23.03
N GLN A 16 12.55 8.65 21.93
CA GLN A 16 12.52 7.83 20.71
C GLN A 16 13.22 6.48 20.90
N THR A 17 14.36 6.46 21.59
CA THR A 17 15.12 5.24 21.85
C THR A 17 14.36 4.28 22.77
N ALA A 18 13.75 4.79 23.84
CA ALA A 18 12.92 4.00 24.76
C ALA A 18 11.72 3.37 24.04
N ARG A 19 11.08 4.10 23.13
CA ARG A 19 9.99 3.57 22.28
C ARG A 19 10.46 2.47 21.35
N ARG A 20 11.65 2.60 20.77
CA ARG A 20 12.23 1.59 19.88
C ARG A 20 12.54 0.30 20.63
N ASN A 21 13.18 0.41 21.79
CA ASN A 21 13.52 -0.73 22.64
C ASN A 21 12.29 -1.47 23.18
N MET A 22 11.19 -0.76 23.45
CA MET A 22 9.94 -1.40 23.89
C MET A 22 9.31 -2.28 22.81
N ILE A 23 9.53 -1.96 21.53
CA ILE A 23 9.01 -2.73 20.38
C ILE A 23 9.88 -3.98 20.11
N GLU A 24 11.19 -3.90 20.38
CA GLU A 24 12.12 -5.03 20.22
C GLU A 24 11.89 -6.18 21.23
N HIS A 25 11.14 -5.94 22.32
CA HIS A 25 10.83 -6.97 23.32
C HIS A 25 9.47 -7.66 23.13
N THR A 26 8.80 -7.41 22.01
CA THR A 26 7.55 -8.08 21.63
C THR A 26 7.74 -8.87 20.35
N ASP A 27 8.66 -9.82 20.36
CA ASP A 27 8.84 -10.74 19.24
C ASP A 27 7.60 -11.65 19.13
N LEU A 28 6.64 -11.20 18.32
CA LEU A 28 5.54 -12.03 17.89
C LEU A 28 6.09 -13.14 16.99
N VAL A 29 5.52 -14.34 17.09
CA VAL A 29 5.85 -15.44 16.18
C VAL A 29 5.61 -14.98 14.74
N PRO A 30 6.52 -15.28 13.79
CA PRO A 30 6.32 -14.95 12.38
C PRO A 30 4.96 -15.43 11.89
N VAL A 31 4.17 -14.51 11.32
CA VAL A 31 2.88 -14.83 10.72
C VAL A 31 3.12 -15.33 9.30
N SER A 32 2.49 -16.45 8.92
CA SER A 32 2.61 -16.94 7.55
C SER A 32 2.03 -15.94 6.54
N CYS A 33 2.58 -15.91 5.32
CA CYS A 33 2.06 -15.07 4.24
C CYS A 33 0.57 -15.30 4.03
N VAL A 34 0.15 -16.56 4.07
CA VAL A 34 -1.25 -16.98 3.89
C VAL A 34 -2.15 -16.32 4.94
N TYR A 35 -1.77 -16.33 6.21
CA TYR A 35 -2.55 -15.68 7.26
C TYR A 35 -2.57 -14.15 7.12
N LEU A 36 -1.48 -13.54 6.63
CA LEU A 36 -1.44 -12.09 6.41
C LEU A 36 -2.48 -11.64 5.38
N PHE A 37 -2.59 -12.34 4.25
CA PHE A 37 -3.60 -12.02 3.22
C PHE A 37 -5.03 -12.38 3.64
N GLN A 38 -5.21 -13.34 4.55
CA GLN A 38 -6.51 -13.61 5.17
C GLN A 38 -6.95 -12.49 6.12
N LEU A 39 -6.01 -11.94 6.91
CA LEU A 39 -6.28 -10.81 7.80
C LEU A 39 -6.56 -9.51 7.03
N PHE A 40 -5.87 -9.32 5.90
CA PHE A 40 -6.00 -8.14 5.06
C PHE A 40 -6.48 -8.54 3.65
N PRO A 41 -7.79 -8.80 3.48
CA PRO A 41 -8.32 -9.41 2.26
C PRO A 41 -8.28 -8.50 1.02
N PHE A 42 -8.03 -7.20 1.21
CA PHE A 42 -7.83 -6.24 0.12
C PHE A 42 -6.35 -5.96 -0.17
N SER A 43 -5.43 -6.56 0.58
CA SER A 43 -4.01 -6.26 0.45
C SER A 43 -3.42 -6.69 -0.89
N ILE A 44 -2.37 -6.00 -1.32
CA ILE A 44 -1.68 -6.26 -2.58
C ILE A 44 -0.19 -6.20 -2.29
N ALA A 45 0.58 -7.21 -2.67
CA ALA A 45 2.04 -7.19 -2.57
C ALA A 45 2.67 -7.12 -3.96
N PHE A 46 3.69 -6.29 -4.11
CA PHE A 46 4.48 -6.15 -5.33
C PHE A 46 5.96 -6.00 -5.00
N ASP A 47 6.81 -6.48 -5.91
CA ASP A 47 8.26 -6.50 -5.73
C ASP A 47 8.94 -5.21 -6.23
N ARG A 48 10.28 -5.16 -6.16
CA ARG A 48 11.11 -4.04 -6.64
C ARG A 48 10.90 -3.66 -8.08
N THR A 49 10.45 -4.60 -8.92
CA THR A 49 10.19 -4.37 -10.34
C THR A 49 8.80 -3.77 -10.59
N MET A 50 8.06 -3.45 -9.53
CA MET A 50 6.66 -3.01 -9.59
C MET A 50 5.74 -4.10 -10.15
N THR A 51 6.10 -5.37 -9.99
CA THR A 51 5.30 -6.52 -10.43
C THR A 51 4.50 -7.09 -9.26
N ILE A 52 3.20 -7.32 -9.48
CA ILE A 52 2.31 -7.89 -8.46
C ILE A 52 2.73 -9.33 -8.15
N ARG A 53 3.00 -9.62 -6.88
CA ARG A 53 3.35 -10.94 -6.38
C ARG A 53 2.14 -11.68 -5.84
N GLU A 54 1.33 -10.98 -5.05
CA GLU A 54 0.23 -11.60 -4.33
C GLU A 54 -0.91 -10.58 -4.16
N VAL A 55 -2.15 -11.08 -4.13
CA VAL A 55 -3.36 -10.28 -3.98
C VAL A 55 -4.29 -10.96 -2.98
N GLY A 56 -4.84 -10.19 -2.05
CA GLY A 56 -5.84 -10.66 -1.10
C GLY A 56 -7.12 -11.12 -1.81
N GLU A 57 -7.82 -12.07 -1.20
CA GLU A 57 -8.96 -12.75 -1.81
C GLU A 57 -10.07 -11.79 -2.28
N LYS A 58 -10.39 -10.76 -1.49
CA LYS A 58 -11.43 -9.78 -1.85
C LYS A 58 -10.98 -8.83 -2.96
N SER A 59 -9.71 -8.46 -2.99
CA SER A 59 -9.15 -7.74 -4.15
C SER A 59 -9.20 -8.60 -5.42
N ARG A 60 -8.94 -9.90 -5.31
CA ARG A 60 -9.05 -10.83 -6.44
C ARG A 60 -10.47 -10.93 -6.96
N GLU A 61 -11.46 -11.12 -6.08
CA GLU A 61 -12.88 -11.17 -6.46
C GLU A 61 -13.35 -9.88 -7.16
N LEU A 62 -12.90 -8.72 -6.69
CA LEU A 62 -13.38 -7.43 -7.19
C LEU A 62 -12.69 -6.94 -8.46
N PHE A 63 -11.41 -7.28 -8.65
CA PHE A 63 -10.56 -6.70 -9.70
C PHE A 63 -10.13 -7.68 -10.79
N GLY A 64 -10.59 -8.95 -10.75
CA GLY A 64 -10.28 -9.97 -11.77
C GLY A 64 -9.06 -10.83 -11.46
N GLY A 65 -8.71 -10.96 -10.18
CA GLY A 65 -7.35 -11.12 -9.70
C GLY A 65 -6.72 -12.51 -9.68
N GLU A 66 -6.89 -13.32 -10.72
CA GLU A 66 -5.83 -14.29 -11.05
C GLU A 66 -4.85 -13.72 -12.08
N GLU A 67 -5.35 -12.97 -13.06
CA GLU A 67 -4.52 -12.40 -14.14
C GLU A 67 -3.58 -11.29 -13.66
N MET A 68 -3.84 -10.70 -12.48
CA MET A 68 -3.04 -9.59 -11.95
C MET A 68 -1.63 -10.02 -11.52
N VAL A 69 -1.49 -11.26 -11.02
CA VAL A 69 -0.22 -11.75 -10.50
C VAL A 69 0.77 -11.92 -11.65
N GLY A 70 1.98 -11.39 -11.48
CA GLY A 70 3.02 -11.39 -12.49
C GLY A 70 2.93 -10.23 -13.48
N LEU A 71 1.95 -9.33 -13.35
CA LEU A 71 1.83 -8.13 -14.18
C LEU A 71 2.26 -6.85 -13.44
N PRO A 72 2.60 -5.78 -14.17
CA PRO A 72 2.94 -4.50 -13.57
C PRO A 72 1.75 -3.90 -12.80
N VAL A 73 2.01 -3.44 -11.58
CA VAL A 73 0.98 -2.90 -10.68
C VAL A 73 0.27 -1.67 -11.25
N GLU A 74 0.97 -0.87 -12.04
CA GLU A 74 0.44 0.32 -12.71
C GLU A 74 -0.62 0.01 -13.78
N THR A 75 -0.67 -1.24 -14.26
CA THR A 75 -1.72 -1.72 -15.17
C THR A 75 -3.10 -1.66 -14.52
N PHE A 76 -3.13 -1.82 -13.19
CA PHE A 76 -4.36 -1.93 -12.41
C PHE A 76 -4.56 -0.78 -11.43
N PHE A 77 -3.50 -0.09 -11.02
CA PHE A 77 -3.57 0.92 -9.96
C PHE A 77 -2.82 2.19 -10.33
N LEU A 78 -3.43 3.33 -10.04
CA LEU A 78 -2.79 4.65 -10.14
C LEU A 78 -2.63 5.28 -8.77
N MET A 79 -1.51 5.98 -8.57
CA MET A 79 -1.31 6.82 -7.39
C MET A 79 -2.25 8.01 -7.42
N HIS A 80 -3.29 8.00 -6.59
CA HIS A 80 -4.19 9.14 -6.43
C HIS A 80 -3.64 10.12 -5.37
N ARG A 81 -3.23 9.61 -4.20
CA ARG A 81 -2.57 10.43 -3.16
C ARG A 81 -1.44 9.66 -2.46
N PRO A 82 -0.32 10.33 -2.13
CA PRO A 82 0.06 11.68 -2.55
C PRO A 82 0.29 11.76 -4.07
N ARG A 83 0.25 12.95 -4.67
CA ARG A 83 0.43 13.14 -6.13
C ARG A 83 1.90 13.02 -6.53
N VAL A 84 2.43 11.82 -6.45
CA VAL A 84 3.79 11.45 -6.84
C VAL A 84 3.74 10.33 -7.88
N ALA A 85 4.86 10.10 -8.57
CA ALA A 85 4.95 8.97 -9.49
C ALA A 85 4.85 7.64 -8.72
N PHE A 86 4.11 6.68 -9.28
CA PHE A 86 3.97 5.36 -8.69
C PHE A 86 5.20 4.51 -9.02
N THR A 87 6.27 4.68 -8.25
CA THR A 87 7.57 4.03 -8.44
C THR A 87 8.06 3.44 -7.12
N TRP A 88 8.90 2.40 -7.17
CA TRP A 88 9.44 1.76 -5.97
C TRP A 88 10.04 2.75 -4.96
N ASP A 89 10.92 3.65 -5.40
CA ASP A 89 11.60 4.60 -4.52
C ASP A 89 10.62 5.51 -3.76
N ASN A 90 9.60 6.03 -4.45
CA ASN A 90 8.55 6.83 -3.85
C ASN A 90 7.74 6.02 -2.84
N ILE A 91 7.37 4.79 -3.16
CA ILE A 91 6.58 3.95 -2.26
C ILE A 91 7.40 3.58 -1.01
N TYR A 92 8.69 3.30 -1.20
CA TYR A 92 9.63 2.97 -0.13
C TYR A 92 9.76 4.11 0.89
N ILE A 93 9.86 5.38 0.45
CA ILE A 93 9.93 6.52 1.37
C ILE A 93 8.56 6.86 1.99
N LEU A 94 7.46 6.49 1.33
CA LEU A 94 6.09 6.79 1.76
C LEU A 94 5.50 5.76 2.73
N GLN A 95 6.28 4.83 3.29
CA GLN A 95 5.77 3.78 4.18
C GLN A 95 5.05 4.28 5.45
N LYS A 96 5.30 5.54 5.86
CA LYS A 96 4.60 6.19 6.98
C LYS A 96 3.37 7.00 6.56
N VAL A 97 3.15 7.14 5.26
CA VAL A 97 2.09 7.97 4.67
C VAL A 97 0.89 7.09 4.35
N VAL A 98 -0.30 7.62 4.61
CA VAL A 98 -1.54 7.02 4.11
C VAL A 98 -1.67 7.37 2.64
N VAL A 99 -1.70 6.33 1.83
CA VAL A 99 -1.76 6.38 0.37
C VAL A 99 -3.19 6.10 -0.08
N GLU A 100 -3.58 6.71 -1.19
CA GLU A 100 -4.80 6.43 -1.92
C GLU A 100 -4.42 5.94 -3.32
N LEU A 101 -4.85 4.72 -3.66
CA LEU A 101 -4.74 4.15 -5.00
C LEU A 101 -6.10 4.16 -5.68
N GLU A 102 -6.11 4.51 -6.95
CA GLU A 102 -7.26 4.36 -7.84
C GLU A 102 -7.14 3.05 -8.60
N CYS A 103 -8.11 2.16 -8.45
CA CYS A 103 -8.18 0.91 -9.20
C CYS A 103 -8.81 1.17 -10.57
N LEU A 104 -8.02 0.89 -11.62
CA LEU A 104 -8.44 0.91 -13.00
C LEU A 104 -9.27 -0.33 -13.30
N ASN A 105 -10.56 -0.13 -13.54
CA ASN A 105 -11.46 -1.25 -13.67
C ASN A 105 -11.50 -1.80 -15.10
N SER A 106 -10.99 -3.01 -15.33
CA SER A 106 -11.11 -3.70 -16.64
C SER A 106 -12.42 -4.50 -16.79
N HIS A 107 -13.14 -4.78 -15.70
CA HIS A 107 -14.29 -5.68 -15.68
C HIS A 107 -15.64 -4.98 -15.85
N PHE A 108 -15.75 -3.68 -15.58
CA PHE A 108 -17.00 -2.94 -15.81
C PHE A 108 -17.23 -2.59 -17.29
N THR A 109 -16.23 -2.78 -18.16
CA THR A 109 -16.30 -2.49 -19.60
C THR A 109 -16.79 -3.64 -20.48
N LYS A 110 -17.19 -4.78 -19.91
CA LYS A 110 -17.89 -5.83 -20.69
C LYS A 110 -19.36 -5.50 -20.98
N HIS A 111 -19.90 -4.39 -20.46
CA HIS A 111 -21.16 -3.85 -20.95
C HIS A 111 -20.93 -2.98 -22.18
N THR A 112 -21.55 -3.42 -23.28
CA THR A 112 -21.59 -2.81 -24.60
C THR A 112 -21.75 -1.29 -24.60
N ILE A 113 -21.08 -0.70 -25.58
CA ILE A 113 -21.11 0.70 -25.99
C ILE A 113 -22.55 1.13 -26.31
N CYS A 114 -23.33 1.60 -25.33
CA CYS A 114 -24.53 2.41 -25.62
C CYS A 114 -24.98 3.37 -24.51
N ASP A 115 -24.71 3.14 -23.22
CA ASP A 115 -25.23 4.03 -22.17
C ASP A 115 -24.18 5.02 -21.63
N ARG A 116 -23.78 5.99 -22.47
CA ARG A 116 -22.94 7.14 -22.08
C ARG A 116 -23.73 8.31 -21.48
N ARG A 117 -24.93 8.07 -20.96
CA ARG A 117 -25.67 9.05 -20.17
C ARG A 117 -26.21 8.37 -18.93
N ASN A 118 -25.59 8.72 -17.79
CA ASN A 118 -26.13 8.50 -16.45
C ASN A 118 -25.96 7.09 -15.87
N SER A 119 -24.75 6.74 -15.41
CA SER A 119 -24.62 5.67 -14.42
C SER A 119 -23.44 5.91 -13.48
N ALA A 120 -23.71 5.96 -12.18
CA ALA A 120 -22.71 5.94 -11.12
C ALA A 120 -21.86 4.64 -11.07
N SER A 121 -22.02 3.75 -12.05
CA SER A 121 -21.46 2.40 -12.14
C SER A 121 -20.13 2.29 -12.91
N THR A 122 -19.55 3.39 -13.41
CA THR A 122 -18.21 3.39 -14.07
C THR A 122 -17.13 4.04 -13.20
N ARG A 123 -17.38 4.21 -11.89
CA ARG A 123 -16.42 4.85 -11.00
C ARG A 123 -15.27 3.89 -10.70
N ASN A 124 -14.05 4.31 -11.01
CA ASN A 124 -12.84 3.68 -10.50
C ASN A 124 -12.92 3.64 -8.97
N LEU A 125 -12.59 2.49 -8.38
CA LEU A 125 -12.65 2.31 -6.93
C LEU A 125 -11.39 2.91 -6.30
N LEU A 126 -11.57 3.67 -5.21
CA LEU A 126 -10.44 4.18 -4.44
C LEU A 126 -10.15 3.23 -3.28
N LEU A 127 -8.88 2.89 -3.12
CA LEU A 127 -8.36 2.11 -2.02
C LEU A 127 -7.50 3.03 -1.17
N LYS A 128 -7.72 3.05 0.15
CA LYS A 128 -6.92 3.83 1.10
C LYS A 128 -6.17 2.92 2.05
N GLY A 129 -4.89 3.18 2.28
CA GLY A 129 -4.06 2.26 3.05
C GLY A 129 -2.65 2.76 3.33
N GLN A 130 -1.82 1.88 3.87
CA GLN A 130 -0.39 2.13 4.08
C GLN A 130 0.45 1.12 3.31
N MET A 131 1.61 1.58 2.85
CA MET A 131 2.62 0.76 2.19
C MET A 131 3.63 0.28 3.24
N ARG A 132 3.96 -1.01 3.27
CA ARG A 132 4.93 -1.58 4.21
C ARG A 132 5.90 -2.49 3.49
N LEU A 133 7.19 -2.26 3.69
CA LEU A 133 8.22 -3.19 3.24
C LEU A 133 8.19 -4.43 4.15
N ILE A 134 8.19 -5.60 3.52
CA ILE A 134 8.48 -6.88 4.17
C ILE A 134 9.86 -7.30 3.68
N GLU A 135 10.87 -7.17 4.54
CA GLU A 135 12.27 -7.37 4.15
C GLU A 135 12.52 -8.82 3.71
N GLU A 136 11.88 -9.78 4.36
CA GLU A 136 11.99 -11.21 4.06
C GLU A 136 11.45 -11.57 2.68
N TRP A 137 10.54 -10.76 2.14
CA TRP A 137 9.94 -10.99 0.81
C TRP A 137 10.54 -10.10 -0.27
N ASP A 138 11.40 -9.15 0.10
CA ASP A 138 11.86 -8.04 -0.74
C ASP A 138 10.72 -7.37 -1.53
N ALA A 139 9.59 -7.19 -0.85
CA ALA A 139 8.34 -6.74 -1.43
C ALA A 139 7.66 -5.69 -0.55
N ILE A 140 6.90 -4.81 -1.19
CA ILE A 140 6.01 -3.88 -0.47
C ILE A 140 4.61 -4.45 -0.50
N ILE A 141 4.01 -4.56 0.69
CA ILE A 141 2.59 -4.84 0.85
C ILE A 141 1.81 -3.53 1.05
N TYR A 142 0.75 -3.36 0.26
CA TYR A 142 -0.25 -2.33 0.46
C TYR A 142 -1.38 -2.89 1.31
N LEU A 143 -1.48 -2.39 2.55
CA LEU A 143 -2.53 -2.76 3.50
C LEU A 143 -3.64 -1.72 3.41
N CYS A 144 -4.73 -2.06 2.72
CA CYS A 144 -5.75 -1.08 2.34
C CYS A 144 -7.17 -1.54 2.56
N VAL A 145 -8.08 -0.59 2.45
CA VAL A 145 -9.52 -0.77 2.46
C VAL A 145 -10.16 0.01 1.31
N PRO A 146 -11.24 -0.49 0.71
CA PRO A 146 -12.01 0.27 -0.26
C PRO A 146 -12.73 1.45 0.41
N LEU A 147 -12.82 2.57 -0.31
CA LEU A 147 -13.54 3.79 0.09
C LEU A 147 -14.95 3.89 -0.52
#